data_AF-A0A6C0NTD2-F1
#
_entry.id   AF-A0A6C0NTD2-F1
#
_cell.length_a   1.000
_cell.length_b   1.000
_cell.length_c   1.000
_cell.angle_alpha   90.00
_cell.angle_beta   90.00
_cell.angle_gamma   90.00
#
_symmetry.space_group_name_H-M   'P 1'
#
loop_
_entity.id
_entity.type
_entity.pdbx_description
1 polymer ?
#
loop_
_entity_poly.entity_id
_entity_poly.type
_entity_poly.pdbx_seq_one_letter_code
_entity_poly.pdbx_strand_id
1 'polypeptide(L)'
;MGKGLDTTVNCHSLAGSIKEAGYDFVCRYYNRNNPGKNLTREEAAALSGAGLHVVAVWENGYPTSPDYFSYEAGKKDGHDAHRYARSIGQPANTPIYFTVDYDASLADLSGVINRYMRGVIDAFQEEEPAAAGIRYDVGIYGSGLTCGRMLGDFGGSPGIGYAWLAESRGWSGYGKFEQWNIKQLTGATVAGIPVDTNITNGNGGGFKVEGA
;
A
#
# COMPACT_ATOMS: atom_id res chain seq x y z
N MET A 1 -16.05 -1.03 3.79
CA MET A 1 -15.26 -2.13 3.19
C MET A 1 -14.91 -3.12 4.28
N GLY A 2 -15.08 -4.42 4.06
CA GLY A 2 -14.76 -5.46 5.05
C GLY A 2 -13.74 -6.48 4.55
N LYS A 3 -14.01 -7.10 3.38
CA LYS A 3 -13.18 -8.16 2.79
C LYS A 3 -12.44 -7.65 1.56
N GLY A 4 -11.14 -7.93 1.46
CA GLY A 4 -10.33 -7.53 0.33
C GLY A 4 -9.33 -8.58 -0.10
N LEU A 5 -8.62 -8.29 -1.17
CA LEU A 5 -7.54 -9.14 -1.68
C LEU A 5 -6.42 -8.28 -2.24
N ASP A 6 -5.23 -8.84 -2.32
CA ASP A 6 -4.12 -8.28 -3.09
C ASP A 6 -3.61 -9.34 -4.08
N THR A 7 -3.13 -8.88 -5.22
CA THR A 7 -2.64 -9.74 -6.30
C THR A 7 -1.80 -8.94 -7.26
N THR A 8 -0.80 -9.56 -7.89
CA THR A 8 -0.02 -8.95 -8.97
C THR A 8 -0.73 -9.03 -10.33
N VAL A 9 -1.81 -9.82 -10.44
CA VAL A 9 -2.57 -10.00 -11.69
C VAL A 9 -3.45 -8.77 -11.96
N ASN A 10 -3.54 -8.35 -13.22
CA ASN A 10 -4.47 -7.29 -13.63
C ASN A 10 -5.93 -7.77 -13.46
N CYS A 11 -6.71 -7.03 -12.70
CA CYS A 11 -8.08 -7.37 -12.32
C CYS A 11 -9.15 -6.69 -13.20
N HIS A 12 -8.79 -5.99 -14.28
CA HIS A 12 -9.74 -5.24 -15.11
C HIS A 12 -10.91 -6.12 -15.56
N SER A 13 -10.63 -7.25 -16.19
CA SER A 13 -11.65 -8.18 -16.70
C SER A 13 -12.30 -9.03 -15.59
N LEU A 14 -11.75 -8.99 -14.37
CA LEU A 14 -12.19 -9.81 -13.23
C LEU A 14 -13.01 -9.01 -12.21
N ALA A 15 -13.14 -7.69 -12.37
CA ALA A 15 -13.76 -6.79 -11.40
C ALA A 15 -15.17 -7.26 -10.97
N GLY A 16 -16.01 -7.65 -11.93
CA GLY A 16 -17.35 -8.19 -11.65
C GLY A 16 -17.28 -9.48 -10.82
N SER A 17 -16.48 -10.45 -11.26
CA SER A 17 -16.32 -11.74 -10.57
C SER A 17 -15.72 -11.61 -9.17
N ILE A 18 -14.81 -10.66 -8.96
CA ILE A 18 -14.27 -10.35 -7.63
C ILE A 18 -15.39 -9.80 -6.72
N LYS A 19 -16.23 -8.90 -7.24
CA LYS A 19 -17.36 -8.34 -6.48
C LYS A 19 -18.40 -9.42 -6.15
N GLU A 20 -18.77 -10.26 -7.12
CA GLU A 20 -19.69 -11.38 -6.95
C GLU A 20 -19.18 -12.40 -5.92
N ALA A 21 -17.85 -12.59 -5.83
CA ALA A 21 -17.20 -13.42 -4.80
C ALA A 21 -17.23 -12.79 -3.38
N GLY A 22 -17.88 -11.63 -3.22
CA GLY A 22 -18.11 -10.98 -1.93
C GLY A 22 -16.95 -10.11 -1.43
N TYR A 23 -16.07 -9.66 -2.33
CA TYR A 23 -15.00 -8.73 -1.97
C TYR A 23 -15.47 -7.27 -2.08
N ASP A 24 -14.85 -6.41 -1.29
CA ASP A 24 -15.13 -4.97 -1.22
C ASP A 24 -13.99 -4.10 -1.69
N PHE A 25 -12.76 -4.61 -1.65
CA PHE A 25 -11.58 -3.88 -2.09
C PHE A 25 -10.50 -4.77 -2.69
N VAL A 26 -9.66 -4.17 -3.54
CA VAL A 26 -8.51 -4.81 -4.16
C VAL A 26 -7.29 -3.93 -3.94
N CYS A 27 -6.24 -4.45 -3.30
CA CYS A 27 -4.95 -3.78 -3.21
C CYS A 27 -4.15 -4.04 -4.49
N ARG A 28 -3.63 -2.98 -5.10
CA ARG A 28 -2.90 -3.05 -6.38
C ARG A 28 -1.62 -2.21 -6.33
N TYR A 29 -0.66 -2.63 -7.14
CA TYR A 29 0.72 -2.20 -7.00
C TYR A 29 1.02 -0.93 -7.80
N TYR A 30 1.88 -0.10 -7.22
CA TYR A 30 2.74 0.85 -7.92
C TYR A 30 4.18 0.37 -7.81
N ASN A 31 4.91 0.46 -8.92
CA ASN A 31 6.28 0.00 -9.04
C ASN A 31 6.95 0.68 -10.25
N ARG A 32 8.23 0.99 -10.14
CA ARG A 32 9.02 1.60 -11.21
C ARG A 32 9.56 0.59 -12.23
N ASN A 33 10.07 -0.54 -11.74
CA ASN A 33 10.87 -1.51 -12.49
C ASN A 33 10.07 -2.68 -13.10
N ASN A 34 8.78 -2.84 -12.74
CA ASN A 34 7.91 -3.91 -13.23
C ASN A 34 6.52 -3.34 -13.58
N PRO A 35 6.37 -2.69 -14.75
CA PRO A 35 5.10 -2.12 -15.17
C PRO A 35 3.97 -3.14 -15.32
N GLY A 36 4.28 -4.42 -15.57
CA GLY A 36 3.28 -5.47 -15.77
C GLY A 36 2.43 -5.78 -14.53
N LYS A 37 2.93 -5.49 -13.32
CA LYS A 37 2.14 -5.66 -12.08
C LYS A 37 1.32 -4.42 -11.71
N ASN A 38 1.60 -3.27 -12.32
CA ASN A 38 1.05 -2.00 -11.89
C ASN A 38 -0.44 -1.91 -12.16
N LEU A 39 -1.13 -1.24 -11.24
CA LEU A 39 -2.47 -0.72 -11.47
C LEU A 39 -2.45 0.22 -12.69
N THR A 40 -3.43 0.09 -13.58
CA THR A 40 -3.68 1.08 -14.65
C THR A 40 -4.93 1.91 -14.33
N ARG A 41 -5.09 3.06 -15.00
CA ARG A 41 -6.28 3.92 -14.85
C ARG A 41 -7.56 3.18 -15.24
N GLU A 42 -7.50 2.39 -16.31
CA GLU A 42 -8.61 1.60 -16.82
C GLU A 42 -8.96 0.46 -15.86
N GLU A 43 -7.95 -0.21 -15.29
CA GLU A 43 -8.17 -1.21 -14.24
C GLU A 43 -8.83 -0.59 -13.00
N ALA A 44 -8.32 0.56 -12.52
CA ALA A 44 -8.89 1.26 -11.38
C ALA A 44 -10.35 1.68 -11.64
N ALA A 45 -10.66 2.14 -12.85
CA ALA A 45 -12.02 2.49 -13.28
C ALA A 45 -12.94 1.27 -13.33
N ALA A 46 -12.48 0.15 -13.90
CA ALA A 46 -13.24 -1.10 -13.96
C ALA A 46 -13.57 -1.63 -12.55
N LEU A 47 -12.59 -1.64 -11.65
CA LEU A 47 -12.79 -2.02 -10.25
C LEU A 47 -13.80 -1.09 -9.56
N SER A 48 -13.64 0.23 -9.72
CA SER A 48 -14.53 1.24 -9.12
C SER A 48 -15.96 1.12 -9.65
N GLY A 49 -16.12 0.90 -10.95
CA GLY A 49 -17.41 0.70 -11.62
C GLY A 49 -18.13 -0.58 -11.20
N ALA A 50 -17.39 -1.64 -10.87
CA ALA A 50 -17.93 -2.85 -10.24
C ALA A 50 -18.28 -2.65 -8.75
N GLY A 51 -18.06 -1.47 -8.19
CA GLY A 51 -18.35 -1.13 -6.81
C GLY A 51 -17.25 -1.49 -5.82
N LEU A 52 -16.10 -1.98 -6.29
CA LEU A 52 -14.92 -2.26 -5.46
C LEU A 52 -14.17 -0.97 -5.15
N HIS A 53 -13.54 -0.91 -3.98
CA HIS A 53 -12.53 0.09 -3.69
C HIS A 53 -11.15 -0.42 -4.13
N VAL A 54 -10.23 0.50 -4.40
CA VAL A 54 -8.83 0.22 -4.71
C VAL A 54 -7.96 0.72 -3.57
N VAL A 55 -6.97 -0.06 -3.16
CA VAL A 55 -5.93 0.35 -2.21
C VAL A 55 -4.58 0.31 -2.93
N ALA A 56 -3.78 1.36 -2.83
CA ALA A 56 -2.49 1.43 -3.49
C ALA A 56 -1.35 0.96 -2.58
N VAL A 57 -0.45 0.14 -3.11
CA VAL A 57 0.79 -0.28 -2.43
C VAL A 57 2.00 -0.03 -3.31
N TRP A 58 2.99 0.68 -2.78
CA TRP A 58 4.31 0.79 -3.38
C TRP A 58 5.20 -0.38 -2.94
N GLU A 59 5.60 -1.17 -3.92
CA GLU A 59 6.56 -2.25 -3.71
C GLU A 59 7.47 -2.31 -4.94
N ASN A 60 8.60 -1.61 -4.87
CA ASN A 60 9.60 -1.58 -5.94
C ASN A 60 10.79 -2.48 -5.62
N GLY A 61 11.35 -3.17 -6.63
CA GLY A 61 12.47 -4.08 -6.42
C GLY A 61 12.16 -5.21 -5.43
N TYR A 62 13.02 -5.39 -4.44
CA TYR A 62 12.92 -6.39 -3.38
C TYR A 62 13.18 -5.73 -2.01
N PRO A 63 12.17 -5.13 -1.37
CA PRO A 63 12.32 -4.50 -0.05
C PRO A 63 12.40 -5.54 1.09
N THR A 64 13.15 -6.62 0.87
CA THR A 64 13.25 -7.83 1.69
C THR A 64 14.53 -7.88 2.53
N SER A 65 15.33 -6.81 2.52
CA SER A 65 16.58 -6.69 3.29
C SER A 65 16.92 -5.22 3.56
N PRO A 66 17.72 -4.91 4.60
CA PRO A 66 18.09 -3.52 4.94
C PRO A 66 18.80 -2.76 3.81
N ASP A 67 19.48 -3.45 2.89
CA ASP A 67 20.23 -2.85 1.77
C ASP A 67 19.34 -2.10 0.76
N TYR A 68 18.04 -2.43 0.72
CA TYR A 68 17.06 -1.68 -0.08
C TYR A 68 16.87 -0.26 0.45
N PHE A 69 17.02 -0.06 1.76
CA PHE A 69 16.54 1.12 2.45
C PHE A 69 17.64 2.16 2.65
N SER A 70 17.38 3.37 2.17
CA SER A 70 18.14 4.57 2.48
C SER A 70 17.24 5.78 2.35
N TYR A 71 17.67 6.93 2.88
CA TYR A 71 16.93 8.18 2.71
C TYR A 71 16.70 8.51 1.23
N GLU A 72 17.75 8.43 0.41
CA GLU A 72 17.67 8.72 -1.03
C GLU A 72 16.77 7.74 -1.79
N ALA A 73 16.81 6.45 -1.43
CA ALA A 73 15.90 5.47 -2.00
C ALA A 73 14.45 5.78 -1.65
N GLY A 74 14.19 6.16 -0.39
CA GLY A 74 12.85 6.56 0.07
C GLY A 74 12.35 7.81 -0.63
N LYS A 75 13.22 8.81 -0.80
CA LYS A 75 12.88 10.03 -1.52
C LYS A 75 12.51 9.75 -2.97
N LYS A 76 13.34 8.98 -3.67
CA LYS A 76 13.08 8.59 -5.07
C LYS A 76 11.79 7.79 -5.21
N ASP A 77 11.56 6.82 -4.33
CA ASP A 77 10.35 6.02 -4.32
C ASP A 77 9.11 6.84 -3.99
N GLY A 78 9.21 7.79 -3.06
CA GLY A 78 8.13 8.69 -2.70
C GLY A 78 7.68 9.55 -3.88
N HIS A 79 8.61 10.18 -4.61
CA HIS A 79 8.29 10.96 -5.80
C HIS A 79 7.58 10.12 -6.86
N ASP A 80 8.09 8.92 -7.13
CA ASP A 80 7.52 8.06 -8.17
C ASP A 80 6.15 7.51 -7.77
N ALA A 81 5.97 7.07 -6.52
CA ALA A 81 4.69 6.64 -6.00
C ALA A 81 3.64 7.76 -6.10
N HIS A 82 4.00 8.99 -5.72
CA HIS A 82 3.11 10.15 -5.82
C HIS A 82 2.74 10.45 -7.29
N ARG A 83 3.71 10.38 -8.21
CA ARG A 83 3.48 10.58 -9.66
C ARG A 83 2.57 9.49 -10.24
N TYR A 84 2.77 8.23 -9.84
CA TYR A 84 1.90 7.13 -10.23
C TYR A 84 0.48 7.33 -9.71
N ALA A 85 0.29 7.67 -8.43
CA ALA A 85 -1.05 7.93 -7.90
C ALA A 85 -1.80 9.00 -8.69
N ARG A 86 -1.13 10.09 -9.09
CA ARG A 86 -1.73 11.11 -9.97
C ARG A 86 -2.12 10.55 -11.34
N SER A 87 -1.27 9.73 -11.98
CA SER A 87 -1.57 9.18 -13.31
C SER A 87 -2.74 8.19 -13.29
N ILE A 88 -2.98 7.53 -12.16
CA ILE A 88 -4.14 6.66 -11.93
C ILE A 88 -5.40 7.47 -11.58
N GLY A 89 -5.27 8.76 -11.28
CA GLY A 89 -6.39 9.57 -10.78
C GLY A 89 -6.81 9.17 -9.37
N GLN A 90 -5.87 8.64 -8.57
CA GLN A 90 -6.10 8.36 -7.16
C GLN A 90 -6.53 9.69 -6.47
N PRO A 91 -7.66 9.70 -5.73
CA PRO A 91 -8.14 10.89 -5.02
C PRO A 91 -7.19 11.34 -3.92
N ALA A 92 -7.16 12.64 -3.64
CA ALA A 92 -6.45 13.20 -2.50
C ALA A 92 -6.91 12.58 -1.16
N ASN A 93 -6.05 12.64 -0.14
CA ASN A 93 -6.28 12.12 1.22
C ASN A 93 -6.56 10.61 1.25
N THR A 94 -5.91 9.87 0.33
CA THR A 94 -5.93 8.39 0.32
C THR A 94 -4.50 7.88 0.39
N PRO A 95 -4.24 6.76 1.07
CA PRO A 95 -2.89 6.29 1.31
C PRO A 95 -2.26 5.58 0.11
N ILE A 96 -0.93 5.61 0.11
CA ILE A 96 -0.09 4.63 -0.58
C ILE A 96 0.72 3.89 0.50
N TYR A 97 0.55 2.56 0.58
CA TYR A 97 1.28 1.75 1.55
C TYR A 97 2.68 1.43 1.02
N PHE A 98 3.74 1.75 1.76
CA PHE A 98 5.12 1.40 1.42
C PHE A 98 5.51 0.08 2.07
N THR A 99 6.21 -0.77 1.32
CA THR A 99 6.45 -2.16 1.72
C THR A 99 7.79 -2.33 2.43
N VAL A 100 7.77 -2.98 3.60
CA VAL A 100 8.93 -3.61 4.24
C VAL A 100 8.64 -5.11 4.32
N ASP A 101 9.16 -5.87 3.37
CA ASP A 101 8.77 -7.27 3.14
C ASP A 101 9.75 -8.27 3.77
N TYR A 102 10.09 -8.03 5.03
CA TYR A 102 10.86 -8.96 5.86
C TYR A 102 10.65 -8.66 7.34
N ASP A 103 11.05 -9.59 8.22
CA ASP A 103 11.01 -9.37 9.67
C ASP A 103 12.15 -8.46 10.12
N ALA A 104 12.01 -7.16 9.86
CA ALA A 104 13.01 -6.15 10.14
C ALA A 104 13.34 -6.06 11.64
N SER A 105 14.64 -5.99 11.95
CA SER A 105 15.09 -5.85 13.32
C SER A 105 14.82 -4.44 13.87
N LEU A 106 14.84 -4.28 15.19
CA LEU A 106 14.79 -2.93 15.81
C LEU A 106 15.92 -2.02 15.33
N ALA A 107 17.08 -2.57 14.98
CA ALA A 107 18.21 -1.81 14.46
C ALA A 107 17.91 -1.28 13.04
N ASP A 108 17.35 -2.11 12.17
CA ASP A 108 16.93 -1.70 10.81
C ASP A 108 15.83 -0.65 10.88
N LEU A 109 14.84 -0.89 11.75
CA LEU A 109 13.70 0.01 11.97
C LEU A 109 14.10 1.36 12.56
N SER A 110 15.08 1.40 13.47
CA SER A 110 15.62 2.67 14.00
C SER A 110 16.63 3.32 13.06
N GLY A 111 17.13 2.57 12.08
CA GLY A 111 18.22 2.97 11.21
C GLY A 111 17.75 3.22 9.79
N VAL A 112 18.03 2.27 8.90
CA VAL A 112 17.84 2.42 7.46
C VAL A 112 16.38 2.60 7.06
N ILE A 113 15.44 1.89 7.70
CA ILE A 113 14.01 1.99 7.39
C ILE A 113 13.44 3.33 7.88
N ASN A 114 13.81 3.80 9.08
CA ASN A 114 13.40 5.13 9.55
C ASN A 114 13.85 6.23 8.58
N ARG A 115 15.13 6.16 8.13
CA ARG A 115 15.65 7.10 7.13
C ARG A 115 14.91 7.02 5.80
N TYR A 116 14.61 5.81 5.33
CA TYR A 116 13.81 5.61 4.12
C TYR A 116 12.42 6.25 4.24
N MET A 117 11.69 5.98 5.32
CA MET A 117 10.35 6.53 5.50
C MET A 117 10.35 8.05 5.65
N ARG A 118 11.39 8.64 6.25
CA ARG A 118 11.58 10.09 6.25
C ARG A 118 11.73 10.64 4.83
N GLY A 119 12.55 9.99 3.99
CA GLY A 119 12.69 10.36 2.57
C GLY A 119 11.38 10.27 1.81
N VAL A 120 10.57 9.24 2.05
CA VAL A 120 9.22 9.10 1.46
C VAL A 120 8.32 10.28 1.84
N ILE A 121 8.28 10.62 3.13
CA ILE A 121 7.44 11.72 3.66
C ILE A 121 7.88 13.06 3.06
N ASP A 122 9.19 13.32 3.00
CA ASP A 122 9.74 14.54 2.41
C ASP A 122 9.38 14.63 0.91
N ALA A 123 9.52 13.54 0.16
CA ALA A 123 9.17 13.50 -1.26
C ALA A 123 7.68 13.76 -1.53
N PHE A 124 6.79 13.28 -0.65
CA PHE A 124 5.36 13.58 -0.77
C PHE A 124 5.11 15.08 -0.61
N GLN A 125 5.67 15.69 0.44
CA GLN A 125 5.55 17.15 0.68
C GLN A 125 6.13 17.96 -0.49
N GLU A 126 7.22 17.50 -1.10
CA GLU A 126 7.83 18.15 -2.26
C GLU A 126 6.98 18.05 -3.54
N GLU A 127 6.19 16.99 -3.71
CA GLU A 127 5.31 16.81 -4.88
C GLU A 127 3.98 17.58 -4.75
N GLU A 128 3.47 17.85 -3.54
CA GLU A 128 2.17 18.51 -3.31
C GLU A 128 2.01 19.84 -4.09
N PRO A 129 2.99 20.78 -4.09
CA PRO A 129 2.86 22.04 -4.85
C PRO A 129 2.76 21.80 -6.37
N ALA A 130 3.55 20.86 -6.90
CA ALA A 130 3.52 20.49 -8.31
C ALA A 130 2.27 19.69 -8.69
N ALA A 131 1.56 19.15 -7.70
CA ALA A 131 0.34 18.36 -7.85
C ALA A 131 -0.94 19.19 -7.73
N ALA A 132 -0.87 20.52 -7.94
CA ALA A 132 -1.98 21.43 -7.70
C ALA A 132 -2.57 21.31 -6.28
N GLY A 133 -1.71 20.98 -5.29
CA GLY A 133 -2.11 20.78 -3.90
C GLY A 133 -2.76 19.42 -3.61
N ILE A 134 -2.80 18.49 -4.57
CA ILE A 134 -3.22 17.11 -4.30
C ILE A 134 -2.21 16.48 -3.36
N ARG A 135 -2.73 15.99 -2.24
CA ARG A 135 -1.98 15.37 -1.16
C ARG A 135 -2.41 13.92 -0.98
N TYR A 136 -1.45 13.01 -0.86
CA TYR A 136 -1.69 11.60 -0.52
C TYR A 136 -1.20 11.30 0.89
N ASP A 137 -1.83 10.33 1.54
CA ASP A 137 -1.36 9.83 2.83
C ASP A 137 -0.28 8.76 2.63
N VAL A 138 0.56 8.55 3.64
CA VAL A 138 1.56 7.47 3.64
C VAL A 138 1.08 6.35 4.57
N GLY A 139 1.12 5.12 4.05
CA GLY A 139 0.92 3.91 4.84
C GLY A 139 2.18 3.05 4.88
N ILE A 140 2.21 2.07 5.78
CA ILE A 140 3.29 1.08 5.89
C ILE A 140 2.72 -0.33 5.84
N TYR A 141 3.33 -1.22 5.04
CA TYR A 141 3.11 -2.66 5.07
C TYR A 141 4.32 -3.36 5.69
N GLY A 142 4.09 -4.33 6.58
CA GLY A 142 5.15 -5.17 7.13
C GLY A 142 4.74 -5.93 8.40
N SER A 143 5.74 -6.35 9.19
CA SER A 143 5.51 -7.00 10.48
C SER A 143 4.80 -6.07 11.48
N GLY A 144 4.18 -6.64 12.52
CA GLY A 144 3.54 -5.83 13.57
C GLY A 144 4.53 -4.91 14.29
N LEU A 145 5.79 -5.33 14.42
CA LEU A 145 6.88 -4.51 14.93
C LEU A 145 7.18 -3.32 13.99
N THR A 146 7.27 -3.57 12.68
CA THR A 146 7.45 -2.52 11.67
C THR A 146 6.31 -1.52 11.71
N CYS A 147 5.06 -1.98 11.63
CA CYS A 147 3.89 -1.13 11.66
C CYS A 147 3.84 -0.28 12.94
N GLY A 148 3.99 -0.90 14.11
CA GLY A 148 3.97 -0.19 15.39
C GLY A 148 5.11 0.83 15.51
N ARG A 149 6.31 0.49 15.04
CA ARG A 149 7.44 1.43 15.10
C ARG A 149 7.27 2.61 14.15
N MET A 150 6.84 2.37 12.92
CA MET A 150 6.65 3.43 11.92
C MET A 150 5.51 4.37 12.29
N LEU A 151 4.40 3.84 12.84
CA LEU A 151 3.33 4.67 13.41
C LEU A 151 3.80 5.47 14.64
N GLY A 152 4.64 4.89 15.49
CA GLY A 152 5.19 5.58 16.67
C GLY A 152 6.16 6.72 16.32
N ASP A 153 7.05 6.49 15.35
CA ASP A 153 8.09 7.46 14.96
C ASP A 153 7.56 8.58 14.06
N PHE A 154 6.55 8.29 13.22
CA PHE A 154 6.06 9.20 12.16
C PHE A 154 4.56 9.44 12.17
N GLY A 155 3.85 9.03 13.23
CA GLY A 155 2.40 9.16 13.31
C GLY A 155 1.91 10.59 13.12
N GLY A 156 0.92 10.78 12.27
CA GLY A 156 0.29 12.09 12.03
C GLY A 156 0.28 12.48 10.55
N SER A 157 0.13 13.79 10.31
CA SER A 157 -0.08 14.35 8.99
C SER A 157 0.60 15.74 8.92
N PRO A 158 1.70 15.91 8.15
CA PRO A 158 2.35 14.88 7.31
C PRO A 158 3.04 13.81 8.16
N GLY A 159 2.94 12.56 7.72
CA GLY A 159 3.40 11.40 8.47
C GLY A 159 2.81 10.10 7.94
N ILE A 160 2.96 9.03 8.73
CA ILE A 160 2.39 7.72 8.45
C ILE A 160 1.06 7.62 9.21
N GLY A 161 -0.04 7.49 8.45
CA GLY A 161 -1.40 7.42 8.98
C GLY A 161 -2.03 6.02 8.93
N TYR A 162 -1.41 5.10 8.20
CA TYR A 162 -2.01 3.79 7.91
C TYR A 162 -1.01 2.64 8.08
N ALA A 163 -1.50 1.50 8.57
CA ALA A 163 -0.72 0.28 8.73
C ALA A 163 -1.43 -0.93 8.11
N TRP A 164 -0.69 -1.69 7.31
CA TRP A 164 -1.11 -2.97 6.75
C TRP A 164 -0.23 -4.08 7.34
N LEU A 165 -0.83 -4.89 8.21
CA LEU A 165 -0.15 -6.01 8.86
C LEU A 165 -0.02 -7.20 7.91
N ALA A 166 1.22 -7.66 7.68
CA ALA A 166 1.53 -8.85 6.87
C ALA A 166 0.98 -10.15 7.50
N GLU A 167 0.72 -11.17 6.66
CA GLU A 167 0.19 -12.47 7.12
C GLU A 167 1.20 -13.25 7.99
N SER A 168 2.49 -13.10 7.70
CA SER A 168 3.60 -13.86 8.29
C SER A 168 3.54 -13.96 9.81
N ARG A 169 2.91 -15.03 10.31
CA ARG A 169 2.60 -15.20 11.75
C ARG A 169 3.82 -15.34 12.65
N GLY A 170 4.95 -15.71 12.05
CA GLY A 170 6.25 -15.81 12.72
C GLY A 170 6.97 -14.47 12.84
N TRP A 171 6.54 -13.43 12.13
CA TRP A 171 7.17 -12.11 12.19
C TRP A 171 6.85 -11.39 13.49
N SER A 172 7.80 -10.57 13.90
CA SER A 172 7.77 -9.83 15.15
C SER A 172 6.51 -8.97 15.25
N GLY A 173 5.77 -9.15 16.34
CA GLY A 173 4.58 -8.35 16.64
C GLY A 173 3.27 -8.82 16.00
N TYR A 174 3.24 -9.86 15.16
CA TYR A 174 2.02 -10.32 14.48
C TYR A 174 0.80 -10.48 15.41
N GLY A 175 0.96 -11.21 16.51
CA GLY A 175 -0.13 -11.46 17.47
C GLY A 175 -0.32 -10.37 18.54
N LYS A 176 0.35 -9.22 18.40
CA LYS A 176 0.32 -8.12 19.40
C LYS A 176 -0.10 -6.78 18.80
N PHE A 177 0.10 -6.58 17.50
CA PHE A 177 -0.22 -5.34 16.83
C PHE A 177 -1.70 -5.32 16.45
N GLU A 178 -2.47 -4.44 17.08
CA GLU A 178 -3.93 -4.31 16.87
C GLU A 178 -4.34 -3.01 16.17
N GLN A 179 -3.39 -2.11 15.89
CA GLN A 179 -3.66 -0.80 15.26
C GLN A 179 -3.65 -0.87 13.72
N TRP A 180 -3.81 -2.07 13.14
CA TRP A 180 -3.81 -2.25 11.69
C TRP A 180 -5.09 -1.67 11.06
N ASN A 181 -4.93 -1.05 9.90
CA ASN A 181 -6.01 -0.63 9.00
C ASN A 181 -6.42 -1.77 8.07
N ILE A 182 -5.42 -2.53 7.61
CA ILE A 182 -5.56 -3.73 6.79
C ILE A 182 -4.75 -4.85 7.43
N LYS A 183 -5.27 -6.07 7.44
CA LYS A 183 -4.55 -7.26 7.86
C LYS A 183 -4.61 -8.30 6.75
N GLN A 184 -3.44 -8.69 6.26
CA GLN A 184 -3.30 -9.77 5.31
C GLN A 184 -3.52 -11.11 6.01
N LEU A 185 -4.19 -12.01 5.30
CA LEU A 185 -4.58 -13.35 5.71
C LEU A 185 -4.11 -14.33 4.63
N THR A 186 -4.27 -15.62 4.92
CA THR A 186 -3.87 -16.69 4.02
C THR A 186 -4.46 -16.52 2.61
N GLY A 187 -3.65 -16.80 1.60
CA GLY A 187 -4.07 -16.73 0.21
C GLY A 187 -5.21 -17.69 -0.16
N ALA A 188 -5.84 -17.39 -1.28
CA ALA A 188 -6.96 -18.13 -1.84
C ALA A 188 -6.94 -18.07 -3.38
N THR A 189 -7.92 -18.72 -4.01
CA THR A 189 -8.23 -18.53 -5.43
C THR A 189 -9.56 -17.79 -5.56
N VAL A 190 -9.56 -16.64 -6.22
CA VAL A 190 -10.73 -15.79 -6.44
C VAL A 190 -10.79 -15.45 -7.92
N ALA A 191 -11.97 -15.56 -8.54
CA ALA A 191 -12.13 -15.29 -9.98
C ALA A 191 -11.10 -16.03 -10.87
N GLY A 192 -10.65 -17.22 -10.45
CA GLY A 192 -9.68 -18.03 -11.19
C GLY A 192 -8.21 -17.62 -11.05
N ILE A 193 -7.87 -16.65 -10.18
CA ILE A 193 -6.49 -16.20 -9.96
C ILE A 193 -6.03 -16.43 -8.51
N PRO A 194 -4.72 -16.66 -8.27
CA PRO A 194 -4.16 -16.66 -6.92
C PRO A 194 -4.16 -15.24 -6.34
N VAL A 195 -4.57 -15.13 -5.09
CA VAL A 195 -4.64 -13.85 -4.35
C VAL A 195 -4.22 -14.08 -2.92
N ASP A 196 -3.69 -13.04 -2.28
CA ASP A 196 -3.62 -12.95 -0.83
C ASP A 196 -4.88 -12.29 -0.31
N THR A 197 -5.51 -12.86 0.73
CA THR A 197 -6.77 -12.31 1.25
C THR A 197 -6.50 -11.28 2.32
N ASN A 198 -7.39 -10.30 2.44
CA ASN A 198 -7.23 -9.18 3.35
C ASN A 198 -8.54 -8.87 4.06
N ILE A 199 -8.43 -8.34 5.27
CA ILE A 199 -9.54 -7.70 5.99
C ILE A 199 -9.15 -6.28 6.38
N THR A 200 -10.14 -5.44 6.64
CA THR A 200 -9.92 -4.07 7.13
C THR A 200 -10.69 -3.82 8.41
N ASN A 201 -10.19 -2.90 9.24
CA ASN A 201 -10.90 -2.40 10.42
C ASN A 201 -12.03 -1.40 10.08
N GLY A 202 -12.32 -1.20 8.79
CA GLY A 202 -13.30 -0.24 8.27
C GLY A 202 -12.66 1.01 7.67
N ASN A 203 -11.38 1.27 7.95
CA ASN A 203 -10.62 2.40 7.43
C ASN A 203 -9.29 1.97 6.78
N GLY A 204 -9.36 1.19 5.69
CA GLY A 204 -8.20 0.76 4.91
C GLY A 204 -7.65 1.82 3.95
N GLY A 205 -8.32 2.98 3.83
CA GLY A 205 -7.95 4.03 2.87
C GLY A 205 -8.25 3.69 1.41
N GLY A 206 -9.18 2.78 1.14
CA GLY A 206 -9.49 2.42 -0.24
C GLY A 206 -10.32 3.49 -0.96
N PHE A 207 -9.92 3.80 -2.18
CA PHE A 207 -10.50 4.84 -3.00
C PHE A 207 -11.32 4.27 -4.17
N LYS A 208 -12.08 5.15 -4.82
CA LYS A 208 -12.69 4.89 -6.12
C LYS A 208 -12.25 5.99 -7.07
N VAL A 209 -12.08 5.65 -8.33
CA VAL A 209 -11.83 6.61 -9.39
C VAL A 209 -13.10 6.78 -10.22
N GLU A 210 -13.40 7.99 -10.64
CA GLU A 210 -14.52 8.23 -11.54
C GLU A 210 -14.28 7.56 -12.89
N GLY A 211 -15.34 7.08 -13.54
CA GLY A 211 -15.27 6.59 -14.91
C GLY A 211 -14.89 7.72 -15.88
N ALA A 212 -14.26 7.37 -17.00
CA ALA A 212 -14.11 8.28 -18.13
C ALA A 212 -15.44 8.44 -18.87
#